data_AF-A0A9D2ENQ9-F1
#
_entry.id   AF-A0A9D2ENQ9-F1
#
_cell.length_a   1.000
_cell.length_b   1.000
_cell.length_c   1.000
_cell.angle_alpha   90.00
_cell.angle_beta   90.00
_cell.angle_gamma   90.00
#
_symmetry.space_group_name_H-M   'P 1'
#
loop_
_entity.id
_entity.type
_entity.pdbx_description
1 polymer ?
#
loop_
_entity_poly.entity_id
_entity_poly.type
_entity_poly.pdbx_seq_one_letter_code
_entity_poly.pdbx_strand_id
1 'polypeptide(L)'
;MIGVIFDDTIHRQRMQEEAEARGEARGEARGEARGEARGEARGIAIGTIKGEKQGQIKKARETALRLCRMGYDAEAIAEIVDMPEEQVKEWLAES
;
A
#
# COMPACT_ATOMS: atom_id res chain seq x y z
N MET A 1 -42.04 49.47 8.82
CA MET A 1 -41.95 48.44 7.77
C MET A 1 -40.52 48.13 7.33
N ILE A 2 -39.49 48.91 7.72
CA ILE A 2 -38.08 48.70 7.34
C ILE A 2 -37.38 47.61 8.20
N GLY A 3 -37.76 47.42 9.46
CA GLY A 3 -37.09 46.47 10.37
C GLY A 3 -37.30 44.97 10.08
N VAL A 4 -38.39 44.60 9.38
CA VAL A 4 -38.72 43.19 9.08
C VAL A 4 -37.92 42.67 7.87
N ILE A 5 -37.59 43.56 6.92
CA ILE A 5 -36.79 43.22 5.73
C ILE A 5 -35.33 42.96 6.12
N PHE A 6 -34.81 43.67 7.12
CA PHE A 6 -33.44 43.51 7.62
C PHE A 6 -33.22 42.16 8.34
N ASP A 7 -34.25 41.68 9.06
CA ASP A 7 -34.21 40.40 9.79
C ASP A 7 -34.22 39.19 8.84
N ASP A 8 -35.03 39.22 7.76
CA ASP A 8 -35.10 38.14 6.76
C ASP A 8 -33.78 37.96 5.98
N THR A 9 -33.09 39.07 5.67
CA THR A 9 -31.78 39.02 4.99
C THR A 9 -30.69 38.38 5.85
N ILE A 10 -30.66 38.67 7.15
CA ILE A 10 -29.68 38.08 8.08
C ILE A 10 -29.95 36.58 8.27
N HIS A 11 -31.21 36.18 8.39
CA HIS A 11 -31.58 34.78 8.47
C HIS A 11 -31.17 34.01 7.21
N ARG A 12 -31.40 34.56 6.01
CA ARG A 12 -30.98 33.94 4.76
C ARG A 12 -29.47 33.79 4.66
N GLN A 13 -28.69 34.81 5.03
CA GLN A 13 -27.23 34.75 5.02
C GLN A 13 -26.70 33.66 5.96
N ARG A 14 -27.21 33.61 7.19
CA ARG A 14 -26.83 32.56 8.15
C ARG A 14 -27.15 31.16 7.64
N MET A 15 -28.31 30.98 7.01
CA MET A 15 -28.68 29.70 6.42
C MET A 15 -27.76 29.29 5.27
N GLN A 16 -27.27 30.25 4.48
CA GLN A 16 -26.29 30.01 3.41
C GLN A 16 -24.92 29.66 3.99
N GLU A 17 -24.42 30.43 4.94
CA GLU A 17 -23.15 30.17 5.64
C GLU A 17 -23.17 28.79 6.32
N GLU A 18 -24.26 28.42 6.98
CA GLU A 18 -24.42 27.09 7.56
C GLU A 18 -24.45 25.98 6.50
N ALA A 19 -25.11 26.22 5.36
CA ALA A 19 -25.18 25.26 4.27
C ALA A 19 -23.79 25.06 3.62
N GLU A 20 -23.05 26.15 3.42
CA GLU A 20 -21.68 26.15 2.90
C GLU A 20 -20.72 25.46 3.87
N ALA A 21 -20.72 25.84 5.15
CA ALA A 21 -19.90 25.21 6.18
C ALA A 21 -20.20 23.71 6.31
N ARG A 22 -21.47 23.30 6.24
CA ARG A 22 -21.85 21.88 6.20
C ARG A 22 -21.38 21.19 4.92
N GLY A 23 -21.41 21.89 3.79
CA GLY A 23 -20.93 21.40 2.50
C GLY A 23 -19.43 21.13 2.52
N GLU A 24 -18.65 22.11 3.00
CA GLU A 24 -17.20 22.04 3.16
C GLU A 24 -16.81 20.93 4.15
N ALA A 25 -17.37 20.93 5.35
CA ALA A 25 -17.08 19.90 6.36
C ALA A 25 -17.39 18.48 5.86
N ARG A 26 -18.49 18.31 5.09
CA ARG A 26 -18.81 17.02 4.46
C ARG A 26 -17.85 16.68 3.32
N GLY A 27 -17.42 17.66 2.55
CA GLY A 27 -16.47 17.51 1.46
C GLY A 27 -15.11 17.03 1.97
N GLU A 28 -14.58 17.72 2.97
CA GLU A 28 -13.31 17.40 3.64
C GLU A 28 -13.36 16.02 4.28
N ALA A 29 -14.35 15.75 5.14
CA ALA A 29 -14.47 14.44 5.81
C ALA A 29 -14.57 13.27 4.81
N ARG A 30 -15.27 13.47 3.69
CA ARG A 30 -15.34 12.45 2.62
C ARG A 30 -14.03 12.33 1.85
N GLY A 31 -13.36 13.45 1.61
CA GLY A 31 -12.06 13.49 0.93
C GLY A 31 -11.00 12.74 1.72
N GLU A 32 -10.86 13.06 3.00
CA GLU A 32 -9.94 12.43 3.93
C GLU A 32 -10.21 10.92 4.05
N ALA A 33 -11.45 10.53 4.39
CA ALA A 33 -11.80 9.11 4.55
C ALA A 33 -11.53 8.29 3.28
N ARG A 34 -11.77 8.86 2.10
CA ARG A 34 -11.46 8.19 0.82
C ARG A 34 -9.96 8.16 0.55
N GLY A 35 -9.25 9.23 0.87
CA GLY A 35 -7.80 9.34 0.71
C GLY A 35 -7.07 8.30 1.56
N GLU A 36 -7.39 8.25 2.85
CA GLU A 36 -6.80 7.31 3.80
C GLU A 36 -7.09 5.86 3.41
N ALA A 37 -8.36 5.50 3.18
CA ALA A 37 -8.73 4.13 2.81
C ALA A 37 -8.01 3.66 1.53
N ARG A 38 -7.85 4.54 0.54
CA ARG A 38 -7.10 4.23 -0.69
C ARG A 38 -5.60 4.13 -0.44
N GLY A 39 -5.04 5.02 0.37
CA GLY A 39 -3.64 5.02 0.74
C GLY A 39 -3.25 3.75 1.47
N GLU A 40 -4.00 3.37 2.49
CA GLU A 40 -3.80 2.17 3.29
C GLU A 40 -3.93 0.91 2.44
N ALA A 41 -5.01 0.76 1.66
CA ALA A 41 -5.21 -0.41 0.80
C ALA A 41 -4.06 -0.60 -0.21
N ARG A 42 -3.57 0.49 -0.81
CA ARG A 42 -2.41 0.47 -1.71
C ARG A 42 -1.13 0.10 -0.98
N GLY A 43 -0.90 0.69 0.20
CA GLY A 43 0.26 0.43 1.03
C GLY A 43 0.35 -1.04 1.44
N ILE A 44 -0.76 -1.60 1.93
CA ILE A 44 -0.86 -3.02 2.32
C ILE A 44 -0.62 -3.91 1.10
N ALA A 45 -1.30 -3.67 -0.03
CA ALA A 45 -1.15 -4.52 -1.22
C ALA A 45 0.30 -4.56 -1.73
N ILE A 46 0.95 -3.40 -1.83
CA ILE A 46 2.35 -3.30 -2.26
C ILE A 46 3.28 -3.95 -1.25
N GLY A 47 3.06 -3.70 0.05
CA GLY A 47 3.85 -4.26 1.13
C GLY A 47 3.79 -5.78 1.16
N THR A 48 2.59 -6.35 1.08
CA THR A 48 2.36 -7.80 1.05
C THR A 48 3.06 -8.44 -0.15
N ILE A 49 2.86 -7.93 -1.37
CA ILE A 49 3.49 -8.50 -2.58
C ILE A 49 5.02 -8.47 -2.47
N LYS A 50 5.60 -7.35 -2.01
CA LYS A 50 7.06 -7.24 -1.84
C LYS A 50 7.56 -8.19 -0.76
N GLY A 51 6.89 -8.24 0.38
CA GLY A 51 7.26 -9.10 1.51
C GLY A 51 7.17 -10.59 1.16
N GLU A 52 6.12 -11.00 0.47
CA GLU A 52 5.95 -12.39 0.01
C GLU A 52 7.06 -12.78 -0.98
N LYS A 53 7.35 -11.95 -1.98
CA LYS A 53 8.44 -12.20 -2.94
C LYS A 53 9.80 -12.31 -2.25
N GLN A 54 10.12 -11.37 -1.36
CA GLN A 54 11.36 -11.40 -0.59
C GLN A 54 11.45 -12.65 0.30
N GLY A 55 10.34 -13.04 0.93
CA GLY A 55 10.25 -14.24 1.75
C GLY A 55 10.47 -15.52 0.94
N GLN A 56 9.88 -15.61 -0.26
CA GLN A 56 10.08 -16.72 -1.18
C GLN A 56 11.54 -16.82 -1.62
N ILE A 57 12.15 -15.70 -2.04
CA ILE A 57 13.56 -15.65 -2.44
C ILE A 57 14.47 -16.08 -1.28
N LYS A 58 14.21 -15.59 -0.06
CA LYS A 58 15.00 -15.97 1.12
C LYS A 58 14.92 -17.47 1.40
N LYS A 59 13.72 -18.06 1.33
CA LYS A 59 13.53 -19.50 1.50
C LYS A 59 14.21 -20.32 0.40
N ALA A 60 14.11 -19.87 -0.85
CA ALA A 60 14.78 -20.48 -1.99
C ALA A 60 16.30 -20.46 -1.80
N ARG A 61 16.87 -19.32 -1.37
CA ARG A 61 18.29 -19.19 -1.04
C ARG A 61 18.72 -20.14 0.07
N GLU A 62 18.02 -20.16 1.20
CA GLU A 62 18.34 -21.07 2.31
C GLU A 62 18.30 -22.56 1.88
N THR A 63 17.35 -22.91 1.01
CA THR A 63 17.22 -24.25 0.44
C THR A 63 18.38 -24.56 -0.50
N ALA A 64 18.73 -23.63 -1.39
CA ALA A 64 19.86 -23.75 -2.30
C ALA A 64 21.19 -23.98 -1.56
N LEU A 65 21.44 -23.22 -0.49
CA LEU A 65 22.63 -23.40 0.36
C LEU A 65 22.67 -24.77 1.04
N ARG A 66 21.51 -25.28 1.48
CA ARG A 66 21.43 -26.62 2.07
C ARG A 66 21.74 -27.71 1.04
N LEU A 67 21.17 -27.60 -0.17
CA LEU A 67 21.40 -28.56 -1.24
C LEU A 67 22.85 -28.55 -1.71
N CYS A 68 23.48 -27.38 -1.82
CA CYS A 68 24.90 -27.29 -2.13
C CYS A 68 25.77 -28.01 -1.09
N ARG A 69 25.48 -27.84 0.22
CA ARG A 69 26.17 -28.60 1.28
C ARG A 69 25.94 -30.12 1.19
N MET A 70 24.85 -30.55 0.60
CA MET A 70 24.56 -31.98 0.34
C MET A 70 25.28 -32.50 -0.91
N GLY A 71 26.00 -31.65 -1.64
CA GLY A 71 26.79 -32.02 -2.83
C GLY A 71 26.06 -31.90 -4.16
N TYR A 72 24.89 -31.26 -4.20
CA TYR A 72 24.22 -30.96 -5.46
C TYR A 72 24.95 -29.85 -6.24
N ASP A 73 24.95 -29.95 -7.56
CA ASP A 73 25.50 -28.91 -8.44
C ASP A 73 24.54 -27.71 -8.58
N ALA A 74 25.07 -26.58 -9.08
CA ALA A 74 24.29 -25.35 -9.19
C ALA A 74 23.12 -25.47 -10.18
N GLU A 75 23.27 -26.28 -11.23
CA GLU A 75 22.26 -26.53 -12.25
C GLU A 75 21.04 -27.27 -11.67
N ALA A 76 21.26 -28.39 -10.97
CA ALA A 76 20.21 -29.14 -10.31
C ALA A 76 19.56 -28.34 -9.18
N ILE A 77 20.33 -27.53 -8.46
CA ILE A 77 19.77 -26.64 -7.42
C ILE A 77 18.84 -25.62 -8.05
N ALA A 78 19.23 -24.99 -9.16
CA ALA A 78 18.42 -24.01 -9.88
C ALA A 78 17.09 -24.60 -10.34
N GLU A 79 17.10 -25.83 -10.84
CA GLU A 79 15.88 -26.58 -11.18
C GLU A 79 15.00 -26.85 -9.94
N ILE A 80 15.58 -27.31 -8.83
CA ILE A 80 14.83 -27.66 -7.61
C ILE A 80 14.16 -26.44 -6.97
N VAL A 81 14.85 -25.30 -6.92
CA VAL A 81 14.35 -24.08 -6.28
C VAL A 81 13.59 -23.16 -7.24
N ASP A 82 13.45 -23.56 -8.51
CA ASP A 82 12.81 -22.81 -9.60
C ASP A 82 13.36 -21.38 -9.71
N MET A 83 14.68 -21.26 -9.82
CA MET A 83 15.38 -19.97 -9.92
C MET A 83 16.41 -20.00 -11.06
N PRO A 84 16.76 -18.84 -11.64
CA PRO A 84 17.84 -18.75 -12.60
C PRO A 84 19.16 -19.27 -12.02
N GLU A 85 19.90 -20.02 -12.82
CA GLU A 85 21.19 -20.56 -12.39
C GLU A 85 22.18 -19.45 -12.01
N GLU A 86 22.15 -18.30 -12.69
CA GLU A 86 22.98 -17.15 -12.32
C GLU A 86 22.67 -16.66 -10.91
N GLN A 87 21.38 -16.62 -10.53
CA GLN A 87 20.93 -16.19 -9.21
C GLN A 87 21.38 -17.16 -8.13
N VAL A 88 21.31 -18.47 -8.40
CA VAL A 88 21.80 -19.51 -7.49
C VAL A 88 23.31 -19.42 -7.33
N LYS A 89 24.05 -19.25 -8.43
CA LYS A 89 25.51 -19.05 -8.41
C LYS A 89 25.90 -17.83 -7.59
N GLU A 90 25.18 -16.72 -7.70
CA GLU A 90 25.38 -15.53 -6.87
C GLU A 90 25.20 -15.85 -5.37
N TRP A 91 24.13 -16.54 -4.99
CA TRP A 91 23.91 -16.94 -3.59
C TRP A 91 25.02 -17.84 -3.03
N LEU A 92 25.52 -18.76 -3.86
CA LEU A 92 26.61 -19.66 -3.51
C LEU A 92 27.95 -18.93 -3.43
N ALA A 93 28.16 -17.88 -4.22
CA ALA A 93 29.37 -17.05 -4.19
C ALA A 93 29.43 -16.11 -2.97
N GLU A 94 28.27 -15.69 -2.47
CA GLU A 94 28.14 -14.84 -1.27
C GLU A 94 28.23 -15.59 0.07
N SER A 95 28.27 -16.94 0.06
CA SER A 95 28.20 -17.79 1.26
C SER A 95 29.54 -18.43 1.63
#